data_AF-A0A822FYQ5-F1
#
_entry.id   AF-A0A822FYQ5-F1
#
_cell.length_a   1.000
_cell.length_b   1.000
_cell.length_c   1.000
_cell.angle_alpha   90.00
_cell.angle_beta   90.00
_cell.angle_gamma   90.00
#
_symmetry.space_group_name_H-M   'P 1'
#
loop_
_entity.id
_entity.type
_entity.pdbx_description
1 polymer ?
#
loop_
_entity_poly.entity_id
_entity_poly.type
_entity_poly.pdbx_seq_one_letter_code
_entity_poly.pdbx_strand_id
1 'polypeptide(L)'
;MNMVQVGGVDSTNDWAQDFEDDFVVFNHENLLLERIVLDSAEYFSIKGGELYQEQKLESAHTHYGWARRLLERYESMIGKPIMADKRRELDQLINNIEDELAQ
;
A
#
# COMPACT_ATOMS: atom_id res chain seq x y z
N MET A 1 25.01 40.20 22.87
CA MET A 1 23.71 39.61 23.24
C MET A 1 23.22 38.77 22.08
N ASN A 2 22.56 37.67 22.43
CA ASN A 2 22.47 36.41 21.70
C ASN A 2 21.67 36.43 20.40
N MET A 3 22.12 35.59 19.46
CA MET A 3 21.30 34.98 18.41
C MET A 3 20.18 34.14 19.06
N VAL A 4 18.98 34.23 18.51
CA VAL A 4 17.97 33.16 18.65
C VAL A 4 17.70 32.64 17.26
N GLN A 5 18.35 31.51 16.93
CA GLN A 5 17.85 30.61 15.90
C GLN A 5 16.48 30.11 16.37
N VAL A 6 15.44 30.37 15.58
CA VAL A 6 14.18 29.65 15.73
C VAL A 6 14.29 28.39 14.88
N GLY A 7 14.83 27.34 15.48
CA GLY A 7 14.61 25.97 15.01
C GLY A 7 13.22 25.50 15.45
N GLY A 8 12.62 24.66 14.61
CA GLY A 8 11.57 23.71 15.00
C GLY A 8 10.13 24.22 14.91
N VAL A 9 9.43 23.79 13.86
CA VAL A 9 8.05 23.31 14.03
C VAL A 9 7.97 21.96 13.31
N ASP A 10 8.38 20.92 14.06
CA ASP A 10 8.02 19.53 13.78
C ASP A 10 6.51 19.32 14.06
N SER A 11 5.86 18.60 13.14
CA SER A 11 4.84 17.55 13.36
C SER A 11 3.78 17.77 14.46
N THR A 12 3.04 18.88 14.48
CA THR A 12 1.99 19.10 15.50
C THR A 12 0.56 18.85 15.02
N ASN A 13 0.35 18.48 13.75
CA ASN A 13 -1.00 18.39 13.20
C ASN A 13 -1.25 17.22 12.25
N ASP A 14 -0.39 16.20 12.25
CA ASP A 14 -0.56 14.99 11.43
C ASP A 14 -1.94 14.36 11.68
N TRP A 15 -2.38 14.32 12.95
CA TRP A 15 -3.70 13.82 13.35
C TRP A 15 -4.88 14.64 12.79
N ALA A 16 -4.70 15.94 12.58
CA ALA A 16 -5.76 16.82 12.07
C ALA A 16 -5.91 16.69 10.55
N GLN A 17 -4.79 16.46 9.85
CA GLN A 17 -4.80 16.11 8.43
C GLN A 17 -5.41 14.71 8.23
N ASP A 18 -5.02 13.73 9.05
CA ASP A 18 -5.61 12.40 9.01
C ASP A 18 -7.13 12.45 9.25
N PHE A 19 -7.60 13.28 10.20
CA PHE A 19 -9.02 13.46 10.49
C PHE A 19 -9.79 14.15 9.35
N GLU A 20 -9.22 15.18 8.73
CA GLU A 20 -9.85 15.86 7.58
C GLU A 20 -9.92 14.94 6.35
N ASP A 21 -8.86 14.19 6.07
CA ASP A 21 -8.82 13.20 5.00
C ASP A 21 -9.88 12.11 5.24
N ASP A 22 -9.97 11.57 6.45
CA ASP A 22 -10.99 10.59 6.83
C ASP A 22 -12.41 11.16 6.69
N PHE A 23 -12.66 12.39 7.15
CA PHE A 23 -13.98 13.02 7.08
C PHE A 23 -14.45 13.26 5.63
N VAL A 24 -13.54 13.69 4.74
CA VAL A 24 -13.83 13.89 3.32
C VAL A 24 -14.11 12.56 2.62
N VAL A 25 -13.39 11.50 2.99
CA VAL A 25 -13.54 10.14 2.49
C VAL A 25 -14.88 9.54 2.89
N PHE A 26 -15.32 9.68 4.15
CA PHE A 26 -16.63 9.18 4.59
C PHE A 26 -17.83 9.90 3.95
N ASN A 27 -17.65 11.14 3.49
CA ASN A 27 -18.70 11.89 2.80
C ASN A 27 -18.82 11.53 1.30
N HIS A 28 -17.87 10.77 0.74
CA HIS A 28 -17.85 10.38 -0.67
C HIS A 28 -17.57 8.87 -0.82
N GLU A 29 -18.62 8.09 -1.07
CA GLU A 29 -18.56 6.61 -1.15
C GLU A 29 -17.50 6.09 -2.14
N ASN A 30 -17.23 6.80 -3.24
CA ASN A 30 -16.20 6.43 -4.21
C ASN A 30 -14.77 6.61 -3.65
N LEU A 31 -14.51 7.69 -2.89
CA LEU A 31 -13.21 7.92 -2.26
C LEU A 31 -12.95 6.90 -1.15
N LEU A 32 -14.00 6.52 -0.41
CA LEU A 32 -13.93 5.46 0.60
C LEU A 32 -13.61 4.11 -0.05
N LEU A 33 -14.26 3.78 -1.16
CA LEU A 33 -13.96 2.55 -1.89
C LEU A 33 -12.51 2.55 -2.43
N GLU A 34 -12.06 3.67 -3.00
CA GLU A 34 -10.68 3.83 -3.48
C GLU A 34 -9.67 3.60 -2.35
N ARG A 35 -9.91 4.19 -1.18
CA ARG A 35 -9.04 4.03 0.00
C ARG A 35 -9.02 2.60 0.51
N ILE A 36 -10.19 1.97 0.68
CA ILE A 36 -10.30 0.58 1.13
C ILE A 36 -9.54 -0.37 0.20
N VAL A 37 -9.61 -0.16 -1.12
CA VAL A 37 -8.88 -0.99 -2.08
C VAL A 37 -7.37 -0.83 -1.91
N LEU A 38 -6.88 0.39 -1.70
CA LEU A 38 -5.46 0.64 -1.44
C LEU A 38 -4.99 0.04 -0.11
N ASP A 39 -5.71 0.28 0.98
CA ASP A 39 -5.36 -0.24 2.30
C ASP A 39 -5.38 -1.78 2.31
N SER A 40 -6.33 -2.39 1.59
CA SER A 40 -6.37 -3.85 1.40
C SER A 40 -5.17 -4.34 0.59
N ALA A 41 -4.77 -3.63 -0.47
CA ALA A 41 -3.62 -3.99 -1.27
C ALA A 41 -2.31 -3.95 -0.44
N GLU A 42 -2.16 -2.91 0.39
CA GLU A 42 -1.04 -2.77 1.31
C GLU A 42 -1.02 -3.90 2.35
N TYR A 43 -2.17 -4.18 2.99
CA TYR A 43 -2.30 -5.28 3.93
C TYR A 43 -1.84 -6.62 3.32
N PHE A 44 -2.33 -6.96 2.13
CA PHE A 44 -1.96 -8.21 1.48
C PHE A 44 -0.48 -8.23 1.04
N SER A 45 0.09 -7.09 0.66
CA SER A 45 1.52 -6.98 0.34
C SER A 45 2.39 -7.23 1.57
N ILE A 46 2.07 -6.61 2.71
CA ILE A 46 2.77 -6.80 3.98
C ILE A 46 2.64 -8.27 4.42
N LYS A 47 1.42 -8.80 4.40
CA LYS A 47 1.17 -10.18 4.82
C LYS A 47 1.86 -11.20 3.91
N GLY A 48 1.94 -10.94 2.61
CA GLY A 48 2.73 -11.74 1.67
C GLY A 48 4.21 -11.79 2.07
N GLY A 49 4.78 -10.66 2.47
CA GLY A 49 6.16 -10.57 2.96
C GLY A 49 6.41 -11.36 4.25
N GLU A 50 5.50 -11.27 5.22
CA GLU A 50 5.57 -12.07 6.44
C GLU A 50 5.53 -13.57 6.13
N LEU A 51 4.59 -14.00 5.27
CA LEU A 51 4.45 -15.41 4.87
C LEU A 51 5.66 -15.92 4.11
N TYR A 52 6.28 -15.09 3.28
CA TYR A 52 7.52 -15.42 2.57
C TYR A 52 8.66 -15.65 3.57
N GLN A 53 8.83 -14.78 4.57
CA GLN A 53 9.82 -14.95 5.64
C GLN A 53 9.58 -16.22 6.47
N GLU A 54 8.32 -16.62 6.65
CA GLU A 54 7.92 -17.87 7.29
C GLU A 54 8.06 -19.12 6.37
N GLN A 55 8.61 -18.96 5.16
CA GLN A 55 8.74 -20.01 4.13
C GLN A 55 7.40 -20.64 3.70
N LYS A 56 6.28 -19.92 3.88
CA LYS A 56 4.95 -20.34 3.43
C LYS A 56 4.71 -19.85 2.00
N LEU A 57 5.53 -20.35 1.07
CA LEU A 57 5.66 -19.84 -0.30
C LEU A 57 4.32 -19.75 -1.06
N GLU A 58 3.52 -20.82 -1.09
CA GLU A 58 2.21 -20.81 -1.76
C GLU A 58 1.25 -19.75 -1.18
N SER A 59 1.31 -19.55 0.15
CA SER A 59 0.47 -18.55 0.82
C SER A 59 0.97 -17.14 0.51
N ALA A 60 2.28 -16.92 0.51
CA ALA A 60 2.89 -15.65 0.13
C ALA A 60 2.55 -15.28 -1.32
N HIS A 61 2.67 -16.23 -2.26
CA HIS A 61 2.29 -16.07 -3.67
C HIS A 61 0.84 -15.60 -3.81
N THR A 62 -0.07 -16.27 -3.10
CA THR A 62 -1.50 -15.93 -3.12
C THR A 62 -1.75 -14.50 -2.63
N HIS A 63 -1.09 -14.09 -1.54
CA HIS A 63 -1.27 -12.76 -0.95
C HIS A 63 -0.70 -11.65 -1.85
N TYR A 64 0.49 -11.85 -2.42
CA TYR A 64 1.03 -10.91 -3.40
C TYR A 64 0.15 -10.83 -4.66
N GLY A 65 -0.42 -11.95 -5.11
CA GLY A 65 -1.38 -11.98 -6.21
C GLY A 65 -2.65 -11.17 -5.92
N TRP A 66 -3.17 -11.21 -4.68
CA TRP A 66 -4.30 -10.37 -4.26
C TRP A 66 -3.93 -8.89 -4.22
N ALA A 67 -2.78 -8.55 -3.62
CA ALA A 67 -2.28 -7.16 -3.59
C ALA A 67 -2.17 -6.58 -5.01
N ARG A 68 -1.58 -7.34 -5.94
CA ARG A 68 -1.42 -6.96 -7.35
C ARG A 68 -2.76 -6.65 -8.02
N ARG A 69 -3.75 -7.53 -7.86
CA ARG A 69 -5.11 -7.36 -8.43
C ARG A 69 -5.85 -6.17 -7.85
N LEU A 70 -5.66 -5.88 -6.56
CA LEU A 70 -6.25 -4.72 -5.91
C LEU A 70 -5.65 -3.41 -6.45
N LEU A 71 -4.34 -3.36 -6.69
CA LEU A 71 -3.72 -2.21 -7.35
C LEU A 71 -4.23 -2.02 -8.79
N GLU A 72 -4.42 -3.09 -9.56
CA GLU A 72 -5.07 -3.02 -10.88
C GLU A 72 -6.49 -2.46 -10.80
N ARG A 73 -7.26 -2.89 -9.78
CA ARG A 73 -8.61 -2.41 -9.56
C ARG A 73 -8.62 -0.92 -9.21
N TYR A 74 -7.74 -0.49 -8.32
CA TYR A 74 -7.60 0.91 -7.94
C TYR A 74 -7.30 1.79 -9.16
N GLU A 75 -6.31 1.42 -9.98
CA GLU A 75 -5.99 2.16 -11.20
C GLU A 75 -7.16 2.22 -12.19
N SER A 76 -7.95 1.14 -12.29
CA SER A 76 -9.18 1.13 -13.09
C SER A 76 -10.26 2.05 -12.54
N MET A 77 -10.30 2.30 -11.22
CA MET A 77 -11.26 3.22 -10.61
C MET A 77 -10.88 4.68 -10.88
N ILE A 78 -9.59 5.01 -10.75
CA ILE A 78 -9.09 6.37 -10.96
C ILE A 78 -8.75 6.70 -12.43
N GLY A 79 -8.73 5.69 -13.31
CA GLY A 79 -8.45 5.82 -14.73
C GLY A 79 -6.99 6.16 -15.08
N LYS A 80 -6.03 5.89 -14.18
CA LYS A 80 -4.61 6.23 -14.36
C LYS A 80 -3.69 5.14 -13.80
N PRO A 81 -2.56 4.83 -14.47
CA PRO A 81 -1.65 3.77 -14.05
C PRO A 81 -0.61 4.26 -13.03
N ILE A 82 -1.04 4.84 -11.91
CA ILE A 82 -0.13 5.46 -10.93
C ILE A 82 0.57 4.46 -9.99
N MET A 83 0.14 3.19 -10.00
CA MET A 83 0.67 2.12 -9.15
C MET A 83 1.49 1.10 -9.97
N ALA A 84 1.92 1.48 -11.17
CA ALA A 84 2.64 0.60 -12.10
C ALA A 84 3.94 0.04 -11.51
N ASP A 85 4.72 0.86 -10.80
CA ASP A 85 5.98 0.41 -10.20
C ASP A 85 5.73 -0.57 -9.06
N LYS A 86 4.78 -0.29 -8.15
CA LYS A 86 4.37 -1.23 -7.09
C LYS A 86 3.87 -2.56 -7.65
N ARG A 87 3.10 -2.55 -8.74
CA ARG A 87 2.68 -3.80 -9.40
C ARG A 87 3.87 -4.58 -9.97
N ARG A 88 4.85 -3.89 -10.57
CA ARG A 88 6.06 -4.53 -11.10
C ARG A 88 6.89 -5.18 -9.98
N GLU A 89 6.97 -4.54 -8.82
CA GLU A 89 7.60 -5.13 -7.62
C GLU A 89 6.87 -6.39 -7.18
N LEU A 90 5.53 -6.36 -7.11
CA LEU A 90 4.72 -7.54 -6.80
C LEU A 90 4.88 -8.65 -7.83
N ASP A 91 4.94 -8.31 -9.12
CA ASP A 91 5.20 -9.28 -10.20
C ASP A 91 6.55 -9.96 -10.01
N GLN A 92 7.60 -9.21 -9.65
CA GLN A 92 8.92 -9.78 -9.35
C GLN A 92 8.88 -10.72 -8.15
N LEU A 93 8.20 -10.33 -7.07
CA LEU A 93 8.05 -11.18 -5.88
C LEU A 93 7.28 -12.48 -6.18
N ILE A 94 6.22 -12.38 -6.98
CA ILE A 94 5.43 -13.54 -7.44
C ILE A 94 6.30 -14.48 -8.27
N ASN A 95 7.02 -13.96 -9.26
CA ASN A 95 7.88 -14.77 -10.13
C ASN A 95 9.01 -15.46 -9.34
N ASN A 96 9.63 -14.74 -8.39
CA ASN A 96 10.67 -15.33 -7.54
C ASN A 96 10.12 -16.52 -6.74
N ILE A 97 8.91 -16.41 -6.19
CA ILE A 97 8.27 -17.52 -5.47
C ILE A 97 7.95 -18.69 -6.42
N GLU A 98 7.48 -18.41 -7.64
CA GLU A 98 7.23 -19.45 -8.65
C GLU A 98 8.51 -20.20 -9.03
N ASP A 99 9.63 -19.49 -9.17
CA ASP A 99 10.95 -20.06 -9.44
C ASP A 99 11.47 -20.91 -8.26
N GLU A 100 11.18 -20.52 -7.02
CA GLU A 100 11.53 -21.29 -5.82
C GLU A 100 10.66 -22.54 -5.66
N LEU A 101 9.36 -22.46 -5.98
CA LEU A 101 8.44 -23.61 -5.92
C LEU A 101 8.71 -24.66 -7.01
N ALA A 102 9.38 -24.27 -8.10
CA ALA A 102 9.70 -25.16 -9.22
C ALA A 102 11.00 -25.98 -9.02
N GLN A 103 11.77 -25.72 -7.95
CA GLN A 103 13.02 -26.40 -7.60
C GLN A 103 12.79 -27.64 -6.73
#